data_AF-A0A9E0UD83-F1
#
_entry.id   AF-A0A9E0UD83-F1
#
_cell.length_a   1.000
_cell.length_b   1.000
_cell.length_c   1.000
_cell.angle_alpha   90.00
_cell.angle_beta   90.00
_cell.angle_gamma   90.00
#
_symmetry.space_group_name_H-M   'P 1'
#
loop_
_entity.id
_entity.type
_entity.pdbx_description
1 polymer ?
#
loop_
_entity_poly.entity_id
_entity_poly.type
_entity_poly.pdbx_seq_one_letter_code
_entity_poly.pdbx_strand_id
1 'polypeptide(L)'
;MSNPVAPPSPEINHLRAAVALIPVIESGLADSKLTPERASLMAAFCEWTTESAFDKPEAVKFATRVKDGLEQLKVALSVSATDSEQT
;
A
#
# COMPACT_ATOMS: atom_id res chain seq x y z
N MET A 1 12.64 -12.34 31.37
CA MET A 1 13.66 -11.86 30.43
C MET A 1 12.96 -11.00 29.39
N SER A 2 12.96 -9.68 29.58
CA SER A 2 12.33 -8.75 28.65
C SER A 2 13.13 -8.75 27.35
N ASN A 3 12.51 -9.17 26.25
CA ASN A 3 13.15 -9.10 24.94
C ASN A 3 13.36 -7.60 24.62
N PRO A 4 14.59 -7.14 24.32
CA PRO A 4 14.80 -5.76 23.92
C PRO A 4 13.96 -5.51 22.66
N VAL A 5 13.04 -4.55 22.73
CA VAL A 5 12.31 -4.11 21.54
C VAL A 5 13.38 -3.60 20.57
N ALA A 6 13.55 -4.30 19.45
CA ALA A 6 14.49 -3.89 18.41
C ALA A 6 14.20 -2.41 18.07
N PRO A 7 15.25 -1.57 17.93
CA PRO A 7 15.04 -0.16 17.64
C PRO A 7 14.10 -0.04 16.43
N PRO A 8 13.08 0.84 16.51
CA PRO A 8 12.10 0.97 15.44
C PRO A 8 12.86 1.39 14.18
N SER A 9 13.09 0.48 13.24
CA SER A 9 13.57 0.86 11.91
C SER A 9 12.34 1.44 11.20
N PRO A 10 12.28 2.77 10.97
CA PRO A 10 11.06 3.40 10.44
C PRO A 10 10.62 2.78 9.12
N GLU A 11 11.59 2.39 8.28
CA GLU A 11 11.43 1.69 7.00
C GLU A 11 10.54 0.44 7.07
N ILE A 12 10.83 -0.50 7.98
CA ILE A 12 10.02 -1.73 8.14
C ILE A 12 8.61 -1.39 8.63
N ASN A 13 8.46 -0.38 9.47
CA ASN A 13 7.14 0.01 9.98
C ASN A 13 6.30 0.66 8.89
N HIS A 14 6.90 1.48 8.02
CA HIS A 14 6.23 2.03 6.85
C HIS A 14 5.79 0.93 5.89
N LEU A 15 6.67 -0.03 5.59
CA LEU A 15 6.33 -1.19 4.77
C LEU A 15 5.19 -2.01 5.37
N ARG A 16 5.21 -2.28 6.69
CA ARG A 16 4.11 -2.98 7.37
C ARG A 16 2.80 -2.20 7.27
N ALA A 17 2.84 -0.89 7.46
CA ALA A 17 1.67 -0.04 7.32
C ALA A 17 1.13 -0.08 5.88
N ALA A 18 1.99 0.01 4.87
CA ALA A 18 1.60 -0.09 3.46
C ALA A 18 0.96 -1.44 3.13
N VAL A 19 1.56 -2.57 3.57
CA VAL A 19 0.98 -3.91 3.39
C VAL A 19 -0.41 -4.02 4.01
N ALA A 20 -0.61 -3.46 5.20
CA ALA A 20 -1.91 -3.47 5.86
C ALA A 20 -2.92 -2.51 5.21
N LEU A 21 -2.45 -1.43 4.59
CA LEU A 21 -3.28 -0.40 3.99
C LEU A 21 -3.85 -0.81 2.63
N ILE A 22 -3.10 -1.54 1.81
CA ILE A 22 -3.55 -2.00 0.48
C ILE A 22 -4.94 -2.66 0.51
N PRO A 23 -5.21 -3.71 1.33
CA PRO A 23 -6.53 -4.34 1.35
C PRO A 23 -7.63 -3.40 1.87
N VAL A 24 -7.28 -2.40 2.69
CA VAL A 24 -8.23 -1.36 3.14
C VAL A 24 -8.61 -0.44 1.99
N ILE A 25 -7.65 -0.07 1.14
CA ILE A 25 -7.93 0.75 -0.05
C ILE A 25 -8.78 -0.05 -1.04
N GLU A 26 -8.43 -1.30 -1.32
CA GLU A 26 -9.17 -2.19 -2.22
C GLU A 26 -10.62 -2.36 -1.78
N SER A 27 -10.86 -2.71 -0.51
CA SER A 27 -12.21 -2.83 0.04
C SER A 27 -12.95 -1.49 0.03
N GLY A 28 -12.25 -0.38 0.31
CA GLY A 28 -12.84 0.95 0.28
C GLY A 28 -13.29 1.38 -1.12
N LEU A 29 -12.53 1.02 -2.16
CA LEU A 29 -12.91 1.22 -3.56
C LEU A 29 -14.10 0.34 -3.94
N ALA A 30 -14.04 -0.97 -3.63
CA ALA A 30 -15.11 -1.91 -3.95
C ALA A 30 -16.46 -1.52 -3.30
N ASP A 31 -16.42 -1.01 -2.06
CA ASP A 31 -17.61 -0.55 -1.34
C ASP A 31 -18.00 0.91 -1.68
N SER A 32 -17.30 1.59 -2.60
CA SER A 32 -17.48 3.02 -2.91
C SER A 32 -17.36 3.96 -1.68
N LYS A 33 -16.65 3.52 -0.63
CA LYS A 33 -16.35 4.33 0.58
C LYS A 33 -15.14 5.23 0.39
N LEU A 34 -14.28 4.90 -0.57
CA LEU A 34 -13.16 5.74 -1.02
C LEU A 34 -13.40 6.16 -2.47
N THR A 35 -13.17 7.44 -2.77
CA THR A 35 -13.13 7.91 -4.15
C THR A 35 -11.81 7.47 -4.80
N PRO A 36 -11.76 7.32 -6.14
CA PRO A 36 -10.52 6.99 -6.84
C PRO A 36 -9.36 7.94 -6.54
N GLU A 37 -9.62 9.24 -6.36
CA GLU A 37 -8.59 10.24 -6.05
C GLU A 37 -8.00 10.00 -4.65
N ARG A 38 -8.85 9.73 -3.65
CA ARG A 38 -8.39 9.45 -2.28
C ARG A 38 -7.61 8.15 -2.22
N ALA A 39 -8.10 7.12 -2.89
CA ALA A 39 -7.41 5.84 -3.01
C ALA A 39 -6.05 5.99 -3.72
N SER A 40 -5.96 6.83 -4.75
CA SER A 40 -4.71 7.14 -5.46
C SER A 40 -3.69 7.84 -4.56
N LEU A 41 -4.13 8.78 -3.71
CA LEU A 41 -3.24 9.43 -2.73
C LEU A 41 -2.70 8.43 -1.70
N MET A 42 -3.54 7.51 -1.24
CA MET A 42 -3.13 6.44 -0.32
C MET A 42 -2.19 5.42 -1.00
N ALA A 43 -2.39 5.15 -2.29
CA ALA A 43 -1.51 4.32 -3.10
C ALA A 43 -0.12 4.97 -3.25
N ALA A 44 -0.05 6.28 -3.46
CA ALA A 44 1.21 7.01 -3.54
C ALA A 44 2.05 6.90 -2.25
N PHE A 45 1.40 6.91 -1.08
CA PHE A 45 2.09 6.61 0.18
C PHE A 45 2.68 5.20 0.17
N CYS A 46 1.89 4.19 -0.22
CA CYS A 46 2.35 2.81 -0.29
C CYS A 46 3.53 2.66 -1.26
N GLU A 47 3.49 3.32 -2.43
CA GLU A 47 4.56 3.32 -3.42
C GLU A 47 5.86 3.89 -2.85
N TRP A 48 5.79 5.07 -2.23
CA TRP A 48 6.92 5.72 -1.57
C TRP A 48 7.61 4.81 -0.54
N THR A 49 6.84 4.00 0.20
CA THR A 49 7.44 3.06 1.18
C THR A 49 8.36 2.02 0.55
N THR A 50 8.32 1.84 -0.78
CA THR A 50 9.13 0.84 -1.50
C THR A 50 10.34 1.42 -2.25
N GLU A 51 10.54 2.74 -2.20
CA GLU A 51 11.64 3.44 -2.88
C GLU A 51 13.00 3.24 -2.18
N SER A 52 13.00 2.83 -0.92
CA SER A 52 14.23 2.60 -0.14
C SER A 52 14.89 1.27 -0.50
N ALA A 53 16.22 1.20 -0.33
CA ALA A 53 16.95 -0.07 -0.39
C ALA A 53 16.77 -0.84 0.93
N PHE A 54 16.44 -2.13 0.83
CA PHE A 54 16.19 -2.98 1.99
C PHE A 54 17.17 -4.14 2.06
N ASP A 55 18.01 -4.17 3.08
CA ASP A 55 18.98 -5.26 3.28
C ASP A 55 18.41 -6.40 4.13
N LYS A 56 17.34 -6.12 4.88
CA LYS A 56 16.70 -7.09 5.76
C LYS A 56 15.75 -7.98 4.95
N PRO A 57 15.85 -9.32 5.03
CA PRO A 57 14.98 -10.22 4.28
C PRO A 57 13.49 -9.99 4.55
N GLU A 58 13.12 -9.60 5.77
CA GLU A 58 11.73 -9.27 6.12
C GLU A 58 11.24 -8.00 5.39
N ALA A 59 12.08 -6.95 5.34
CA ALA A 59 11.76 -5.72 4.64
C ALA A 59 11.61 -5.96 3.13
N VAL A 60 12.49 -6.76 2.53
CA VAL A 60 12.39 -7.17 1.12
C VAL A 60 11.05 -7.87 0.86
N LYS A 61 10.65 -8.82 1.71
CA LYS A 61 9.36 -9.51 1.59
C LYS A 61 8.18 -8.56 1.64
N PHE A 62 8.19 -7.60 2.57
CA PHE A 62 7.11 -6.60 2.63
C PHE A 62 7.13 -5.70 1.40
N ALA A 63 8.29 -5.21 0.97
CA ALA A 63 8.41 -4.37 -0.22
C ALA A 63 7.89 -5.07 -1.48
N THR A 64 8.20 -6.35 -1.69
CA THR A 64 7.62 -7.16 -2.78
C THR A 64 6.11 -7.21 -2.66
N ARG A 65 5.59 -7.51 -1.47
CA ARG A 65 4.14 -7.62 -1.26
C ARG A 65 3.40 -6.30 -1.46
N VAL A 66 4.01 -5.17 -1.08
CA VAL A 66 3.48 -3.82 -1.36
C VAL A 66 3.44 -3.57 -2.87
N LYS A 67 4.52 -3.88 -3.59
CA LYS A 67 4.58 -3.72 -5.06
C LYS A 67 3.51 -4.56 -5.76
N ASP A 68 3.38 -5.83 -5.40
CA ASP A 68 2.37 -6.72 -5.99
C ASP A 68 0.95 -6.21 -5.76
N GLY A 69 0.65 -5.71 -4.54
CA GLY A 69 -0.66 -5.13 -4.23
C GLY A 69 -0.91 -3.79 -4.92
N LEU A 70 0.13 -2.95 -5.09
CA LEU A 70 0.02 -1.71 -5.85
C LEU A 70 -0.32 -1.96 -7.32
N GLU A 71 0.23 -2.99 -7.94
CA GLU A 71 -0.12 -3.34 -9.32
C GLU A 71 -1.60 -3.73 -9.45
N GLN A 72 -2.14 -4.49 -8.49
CA GLN A 72 -3.57 -4.81 -8.45
C GLN A 72 -4.43 -3.55 -8.24
N LEU A 73 -3.99 -2.67 -7.35
CA LEU A 73 -4.69 -1.42 -7.05
C LEU A 73 -4.72 -0.46 -8.26
N LYS A 74 -3.64 -0.39 -9.03
CA LYS A 74 -3.58 0.38 -10.29
C LYS A 74 -4.62 -0.10 -11.30
N VAL A 75 -4.81 -1.42 -11.41
CA VAL A 75 -5.85 -1.98 -12.28
C VAL A 75 -7.24 -1.57 -11.78
N ALA A 76 -7.52 -1.69 -10.48
CA ALA A 76 -8.79 -1.28 -9.90
C ALA A 76 -9.10 0.21 -10.12
N LEU A 77 -8.11 1.08 -9.90
CA LEU A 77 -8.23 2.53 -10.10
C LEU A 77 -8.47 2.91 -11.56
N SER A 78 -7.84 2.19 -12.50
CA SER A 78 -8.03 2.43 -13.94
C SER A 78 -9.45 2.08 -14.39
N VAL A 79 -10.06 1.04 -13.81
CA VAL A 79 -11.47 0.68 -14.07
C VAL A 79 -12.42 1.72 -13.48
N SER A 80 -12.15 2.21 -12.27
CA SER A 80 -13.00 3.23 -11.63
C SER A 80 -12.97 4.58 -12.33
N ALA A 81 -11.86 4.92 -13.01
CA ALA A 81 -11.77 6.14 -13.82
C ALA A 81 -12.69 6.08 -15.05
N THR A 82 -12.87 4.90 -15.65
CA THR A 82 -13.70 4.73 -16.85
C THR A 82 -15.21 4.77 -16.58
N ASP A 83 -15.65 4.53 -15.34
CA ASP A 83 -17.08 4.61 -14.96
C ASP A 83 -17.54 6.05 -14.67
N SER A 84 -16.61 7.01 -14.56
CA SER A 84 -16.95 8.42 -14.24
C SER A 84 -17.26 9.29 -15.47
N GLU A 85 -17.16 8.75 -16.69
CA GLU A 85 -17.33 9.48 -17.97
C GLU A 85 -18.69 9.21 -18.68
N GLN A 86 -19.64 8.52 -18.03
CA GLN A 86 -20.97 8.26 -18.58
C GLN A 86 -22.11 8.69 -17.63
N THR A 87 -22.32 10.00 -17.49
CA THR A 87 -23.65 10.57 -17.19
C THR A 87 -23.80 11.93 -17.83
#